data_AF-A0A455VUI6-F1
#
_entry.id   AF-A0A455VUI6-F1
#
_cell.length_a   1.000
_cell.length_b   1.000
_cell.length_c   1.000
_cell.angle_alpha   90.00
_cell.angle_beta   90.00
_cell.angle_gamma   90.00
#
_symmetry.space_group_name_H-M   'P 1'
#
loop_
_entity.id
_entity.type
_entity.pdbx_description
1 polymer ?
#
loop_
_entity_poly.entity_id
_entity_poly.type
_entity_poly.pdbx_seq_one_letter_code
_entity_poly.pdbx_strand_id
1 'polypeptide(L)' 'MDMINGERVTSQKITNLGADGIKIDMGLMPAKDGNNYGFEYIRRPGTETRFLNVQLLQNSMDAPKIIGSFPCKKVLR' A
#
# COMPACT_ATOMS: atom_id res chain seq x y z
N MET A 1 -7.59 4.99 11.73
CA MET A 1 -7.49 5.15 10.28
C MET A 1 -7.13 3.79 9.71
N ASP A 2 -8.07 2.87 9.68
CA ASP A 2 -7.89 1.45 9.34
C ASP A 2 -8.64 1.05 8.06
N MET A 3 -9.40 1.99 7.49
CA MET A 3 -10.03 1.86 6.18
C MET A 3 -9.49 2.88 5.19
N ILE A 4 -9.27 2.43 3.96
CA ILE A 4 -8.93 3.24 2.79
C ILE A 4 -9.94 2.90 1.70
N ASN A 5 -10.66 3.90 1.19
CA ASN A 5 -11.69 3.72 0.15
C ASN A 5 -12.73 2.63 0.47
N GLY A 6 -13.09 2.46 1.75
CA GLY A 6 -14.04 1.44 2.20
C GLY A 6 -13.47 0.01 2.23
N GLU A 7 -12.15 -0.14 2.14
CA GLU A 7 -11.44 -1.40 2.31
C GLU A 7 -10.56 -1.34 3.56
N ARG A 8 -10.57 -2.41 4.36
CA ARG A 8 -9.75 -2.48 5.56
C ARG A 8 -8.31 -2.80 5.17
N VAL A 9 -7.36 -2.01 5.67
CA VAL A 9 -5.93 -2.25 5.42
C VAL A 9 -5.50 -3.57 6.06
N THR A 10 -4.62 -4.30 5.38
CA THR A 10 -4.14 -5.62 5.81
C THR A 10 -2.95 -5.52 6.74
N SER A 11 -2.16 -4.44 6.63
CA SER A 11 -1.09 -4.13 7.57
C SER A 11 -1.09 -2.64 7.90
N GLN A 12 -0.69 -2.33 9.13
CA GLN A 12 -0.53 -0.96 9.60
C GLN A 12 0.63 -0.87 10.58
N LYS A 13 1.52 0.10 10.36
CA LYS A 13 2.59 0.46 11.28
C LYS A 13 2.49 1.94 11.59
N ILE A 14 2.37 2.27 12.87
CA ILE A 14 2.28 3.65 13.35
C ILE A 14 3.61 4.02 14.00
N THR A 15 4.15 5.17 13.61
CA THR A 15 5.35 5.77 14.19
C THR A 15 5.03 7.17 14.65
N ASN A 16 5.21 7.45 15.94
CA ASN A 16 5.05 8.80 16.48
C ASN A 16 6.28 9.64 16.15
N LEU A 17 6.08 10.85 15.64
CA LEU A 17 7.12 11.80 15.26
C LEU A 17 7.09 13.00 16.20
N GLY A 18 7.75 12.90 17.35
CA GLY A 18 7.76 13.96 18.36
C GLY A 18 6.44 14.07 19.13
N ALA A 19 6.04 15.30 19.47
CA ALA A 19 4.89 15.55 20.35
C ALA A 19 3.53 15.34 19.66
N ASP A 20 3.39 15.75 18.40
CA ASP A 20 2.11 15.74 17.66
C ASP A 20 2.22 15.22 16.22
N GLY A 21 3.42 14.87 15.77
CA GLY A 21 3.65 14.29 14.46
C GLY A 21 3.36 12.79 14.43
N ILE A 22 2.95 12.29 13.27
CA ILE A 22 2.63 10.87 13.09
C ILE A 22 2.97 10.44 11.67
N LYS A 23 3.55 9.24 11.56
CA LYS A 23 3.72 8.51 10.30
C LYS A 23 2.96 7.19 10.39
N ILE A 24 2.19 6.87 9.37
CA ILE A 24 1.43 5.63 9.26
C ILE A 24 1.77 4.97 7.92
N ASP A 25 2.44 3.82 7.98
CA ASP A 25 2.66 2.96 6.83
C ASP A 25 1.56 1.89 6.80
N MET A 26 0.90 1.72 5.65
CA MET A 26 -0.22 0.78 5.50
C MET A 26 -0.07 -0.04 4.22
N GLY A 27 -0.51 -1.30 4.29
CA GLY A 27 -0.64 -2.18 3.14
C GLY A 27 -2.10 -2.54 2.89
N LEU A 28 -2.50 -2.61 1.63
CA LEU A 28 -3.78 -3.16 1.19
C LEU A 28 -3.50 -4.25 0.15
N MET A 29 -3.65 -5.51 0.56
CA MET A 29 -3.19 -6.67 -0.22
C MET A 29 -4.10 -7.91 -0.04
N PRO A 30 -4.74 -8.42 -1.10
CA PRO A 30 -5.08 -7.70 -2.32
C PRO A 30 -6.20 -6.68 -2.07
N ALA A 31 -6.19 -5.57 -2.80
CA ALA A 31 -7.34 -4.68 -2.91
C ALA A 31 -8.44 -5.32 -3.78
N LYS A 32 -9.64 -4.72 -3.79
CA LYS A 32 -10.79 -5.20 -4.59
C LYS A 32 -10.51 -5.35 -6.09
N ASP A 33 -9.58 -4.58 -6.63
CA ASP A 33 -9.16 -4.65 -8.04
C ASP A 33 -8.09 -5.72 -8.32
N GLY A 34 -7.65 -6.45 -7.28
CA GLY A 34 -6.63 -7.49 -7.36
C GLY A 34 -5.19 -6.98 -7.27
N ASN A 35 -4.98 -5.66 -7.13
CA ASN A 35 -3.67 -5.06 -6.96
C ASN A 35 -3.24 -4.99 -5.49
N ASN A 36 -1.95 -4.80 -5.28
CA ASN A 36 -1.38 -4.55 -3.95
C ASN A 36 -0.97 -3.08 -3.86
N TYR A 37 -1.37 -2.41 -2.78
CA TYR A 37 -1.07 -0.99 -2.57
C TYR A 37 -0.35 -0.77 -1.24
N GLY A 38 0.67 0.09 -1.29
CA GLY A 38 1.36 0.64 -0.13
C GLY A 38 0.96 2.11 0.03
N PHE A 39 0.62 2.49 1.25
CA PHE A 39 0.27 3.86 1.61
C PHE A 39 1.21 4.35 2.70
N GLU A 40 1.69 5.58 2.55
CA GLU A 40 2.44 6.27 3.59
C GLU A 40 1.75 7.61 3.87
N TYR A 41 1.22 7.74 5.08
CA TYR A 41 0.69 8.99 5.59
C TYR A 41 1.67 9.63 6.55
N ILE A 42 2.00 10.90 6.35
CA ILE A 42 2.89 11.67 7.24
C ILE A 42 2.24 12.99 7.60
N ARG A 43 2.07 13.25 8.90
CA ARG A 43 1.85 14.58 9.46
C ARG A 43 3.11 15.01 10.20
N ARG A 44 3.69 16.13 9.80
CA ARG A 44 4.91 16.66 10.44
C ARG A 44 4.57 17.39 11.75
N PRO A 45 5.34 17.20 12.82
CA PRO A 45 5.09 17.87 14.10
C PRO A 45 5.20 19.40 13.96
N GLY A 46 4.35 20.12 14.69
CA GLY A 46 4.33 21.59 14.69
C GLY A 46 3.89 22.22 13.36
N THR A 47 3.32 21.46 12.43
CA THR A 47 2.80 21.97 11.15
C THR A 47 1.46 21.32 10.80
N GLU A 48 0.66 22.02 10.00
CA GLU A 48 -0.54 21.42 9.37
C GLU A 48 -0.21 20.63 8.09
N THR A 49 1.08 20.47 7.75
CA THR A 49 1.48 19.77 6.52
C THR A 49 1.27 18.27 6.63
N ARG A 50 0.56 17.71 5.66
CA ARG A 50 0.18 16.30 5.59
C ARG A 50 0.49 15.76 4.21
N PHE A 51 1.09 14.58 4.15
CA PHE A 51 1.42 13.87 2.91
C PHE A 51 0.70 12.54 2.92
N LEU A 52 0.18 12.16 1.76
CA LEU A 52 -0.28 10.82 1.49
C LEU A 52 0.40 10.36 0.21
N ASN A 53 1.34 9.44 0.36
CA ASN A 53 1.98 8.76 -0.75
C ASN A 53 1.27 7.43 -0.98
N VAL A 54 1.08 7.08 -2.26
CA VAL A 54 0.48 5.82 -2.67
C VAL A 54 1.40 5.18 -3.71
N GLN A 55 1.68 3.90 -3.51
CA GLN A 55 2.49 3.11 -4.43
C GLN A 55 1.77 1.81 -4.77
N LEU A 56 1.71 1.48 -6.06
CA LEU A 56 1.37 0.14 -6.52
C LEU A 56 2.55 -0.79 -6.18
N LEU A 57 2.32 -1.75 -5.28
CA LEU A 57 3.30 -2.76 -4.89
C LEU A 57 3.33 -3.84 -5.97
N GLN A 58 4.26 -3.71 -6.89
CA GLN A 58 4.51 -4.73 -7.89
C GLN A 58 5.44 -5.81 -7.30
N ASN A 59 5.18 -7.08 -7.65
CA ASN A 59 6.21 -8.11 -7.47
C ASN A 59 7.46 -7.68 -8.22
N SER A 60 8.64 -8.03 -7.69
CA SER A 60 9.90 -7.81 -8.41
C SER A 60 9.80 -8.39 -9.81
N MET A 61 10.09 -7.57 -10.82
CA MET A 61 10.13 -8.02 -12.23
C MET A 61 11.25 -9.03 -12.47
N ASP A 62 12.27 -9.01 -11.60
CA ASP A 62 13.39 -9.97 -11.58
C ASP A 62 13.09 -11.21 -10.73
N ALA A 63 11.92 -11.28 -10.08
CA ALA A 63 11.55 -12.46 -9.32
C ALA A 63 11.49 -13.68 -10.27
N PRO A 64 12.12 -14.81 -9.90
CA PRO A 64 12.03 -16.01 -10.70
C PRO A 64 10.57 -16.43 -10.86
N LYS A 65 10.21 -16.83 -12.08
CA LYS A 65 8.86 -17.32 -12.36
C LYS A 65 8.54 -18.49 -11.42
N ILE A 66 7.32 -18.49 -10.87
CA ILE A 66 6.83 -19.60 -10.08
C ILE A 66 6.83 -20.84 -10.98
N ILE A 67 7.50 -21.93 -10.56
CA ILE A 67 7.52 -23.20 -11.29
C ILE A 67 6.07 -23.67 -11.49
N GLY A 68 5.69 -23.93 -12.74
CA GLY A 68 4.31 -24.30 -13.11
C GLY A 68 3.40 -23.12 -13.46
N SER A 69 3.91 -21.88 -13.51
CA SER A 69 3.18 -20.74 -14.09
C SER A 69 3.43 -20.62 -15.59
N PHE A 70 2.39 -20.28 -16.35
CA PHE A 70 2.45 -20.14 -17.81
C PHE A 70 2.05 -18.71 -18.23
N PRO A 71 2.74 -18.12 -19.22
CA PRO A 71 2.35 -16.82 -19.76
C PRO A 71 1.03 -16.96 -20.52
N CYS A 72 -0.02 -16.29 -20.03
CA CYS A 72 -1.34 -16.28 -20.67
C CYS A 72 -1.69 -14.88 -21.19
N LYS A 73 -2.44 -14.82 -22.29
CA LYS A 73 -3.12 -13.60 -22.73
C LYS A 73 -4.60 -13.71 -22.34
N LYS A 74 -5.12 -12.68 -21.68
CA LYS A 74 -6.56 -12.60 -21.36
C LYS A 74 -7.33 -12.47 -22.67
N VAL A 75 -8.20 -13.45 -22.95
CA VAL A 75 -9.13 -13.37 -24.08
C VAL A 75 -10.30 -12.50 -23.61
N LEU A 76 -10.52 -11.37 -24.30
CA LEU A 76 -11.71 -10.56 -24.10
C LEU A 76 -12.91 -11.32 -24.68
N ARG A 77 -13.95 -11.52 -23.88
CA ARG A 77 -15.22 -12.10 -24.32
C ARG A 77 -16.14 -11.00 -24.83
#